data_AF-A0A3L7TLD0-F1
#
_entry.id   AF-A0A3L7TLD0-F1
#
_cell.length_a   1.000
_cell.length_b   1.000
_cell.length_c   1.000
_cell.angle_alpha   90.00
_cell.angle_beta   90.00
_cell.angle_gamma   90.00
#
_symmetry.space_group_name_H-M   'P 1'
#
loop_
_entity.id
_entity.type
_entity.pdbx_description
1 polymer ?
#
loop_
_entity_poly.entity_id
_entity_poly.type
_entity_poly.pdbx_seq_one_letter_code
_entity_poly.pdbx_strand_id
1 'polypeptide(L)'
;MLRKLSLVSLRSAILAASTLVASESLVGFSTFAQNEPPAGGNNGGGQRGGGGWRGGGQGGGQRGGGMGGMGRGMQDMREALEADFQRRDVPIFVRQLKLTEDQGTVLETLFVDYEAQYQPESEAIMASMSEIGQTMMRSVMSPERQQQMRDTWQTMQQEQQDFEAKNGPMDDDARRAFFRERMQAATEKFSTEAATSGMDAEVKAALGQMLEKLEAWQTRKAQIRDNFTAGMKVVLDDDQLALWPAFDRFLVREKTLPRGRISGENVNLFFVVDEIRLPQEEFAKIEPMFNDYETRLDSALRARNSYIEESMPQLFKSVQTGDISGATRIFKKQSELRASVRDVNEEFRTSMVGALGETEWSKSLDKAVLEKGWDRIFRPTGTDRIFEAAMKIEGLDASILTSITDLLGSYHTELAPLNSRLKELARTEEPAQIVTEGERFVTAISQGVSGFARNMGGFGGAGNNADDPSRKVQEARTTLGEQYQERLKALLTPEQWEALPKNNRGGQGGQGGRGQGGGQGGMQGILDRLPEEQRKQFMDRVDTNKNGEIDEDERNGVREYMREQFSNMGGQGGQGGQGGQGGGRGGQGGRGGQGGQGNPNEV
;
A
#
# COMPACT_ATOMS: atom_id res chain seq x y z
N MET A 1 45.45 16.64 -19.25
CA MET A 1 45.16 15.42 -18.45
C MET A 1 43.85 15.50 -17.64
N LEU A 2 42.98 16.51 -17.81
CA LEU A 2 41.74 16.70 -17.03
C LEU A 2 40.44 16.39 -17.81
N ARG A 3 40.46 15.49 -18.79
CA ARG A 3 39.28 15.14 -19.64
C ARG A 3 38.92 13.64 -19.68
N LYS A 4 39.51 12.80 -18.81
CA LYS A 4 39.33 11.33 -18.86
C LYS A 4 38.63 10.70 -17.64
N LEU A 5 38.13 11.50 -16.69
CA LEU A 5 37.47 10.96 -15.47
C LEU A 5 35.93 10.97 -15.50
N SER A 6 35.28 11.41 -16.59
CA SER A 6 33.80 11.51 -16.65
C SER A 6 33.10 10.40 -17.46
N LEU A 7 33.78 9.29 -17.75
CA LEU A 7 33.28 8.24 -18.68
C LEU A 7 33.04 6.87 -18.03
N VAL A 8 33.12 6.76 -16.69
CA VAL A 8 32.85 5.52 -15.95
C VAL A 8 31.64 5.73 -15.05
N SER A 9 30.43 5.63 -15.61
CA SER A 9 29.14 5.41 -14.93
C SER A 9 28.03 5.83 -15.91
N LEU A 10 27.51 4.95 -16.75
CA LEU A 10 26.14 4.44 -16.57
C LEU A 10 26.00 2.96 -17.01
N ARG A 11 26.87 2.50 -17.92
CA ARG A 11 26.76 1.15 -18.52
C ARG A 11 27.06 0.01 -17.54
N SER A 12 27.93 0.20 -16.56
CA SER A 12 28.24 -0.84 -15.56
C SER A 12 27.10 -1.13 -14.60
N ALA A 13 26.12 -0.22 -14.46
CA ALA A 13 24.94 -0.44 -13.63
C ALA A 13 23.79 -1.12 -14.40
N ILE A 14 23.74 -1.01 -15.74
CA ILE A 14 22.60 -1.41 -16.57
C ILE A 14 22.83 -2.73 -17.35
N LEU A 15 24.07 -3.17 -17.56
CA LEU A 15 24.39 -4.33 -18.44
C LEU A 15 24.56 -5.70 -17.75
N ALA A 16 24.10 -5.91 -16.51
CA ALA A 16 24.28 -7.18 -15.79
C ALA A 16 22.97 -7.95 -15.52
N ALA A 17 22.11 -8.07 -16.53
CA ALA A 17 20.90 -8.91 -16.48
C ALA A 17 20.64 -9.64 -17.80
N SER A 18 21.64 -10.31 -18.38
CA SER A 18 21.47 -11.42 -19.34
C SER A 18 22.81 -12.01 -19.75
N THR A 19 23.09 -13.26 -19.32
CA THR A 19 23.71 -14.38 -20.07
C THR A 19 24.42 -15.34 -19.12
N LEU A 20 23.93 -16.58 -19.01
CA LEU A 20 24.75 -17.72 -18.61
C LEU A 20 24.17 -19.00 -19.23
N VAL A 21 24.71 -19.39 -20.39
CA VAL A 21 24.69 -20.78 -20.88
C VAL A 21 26.04 -21.08 -21.55
N ALA A 22 26.65 -22.16 -21.04
CA ALA A 22 27.62 -23.10 -21.62
C ALA A 22 29.00 -22.60 -22.10
N SER A 23 30.05 -23.11 -21.44
CA SER A 23 31.11 -23.88 -22.13
C SER A 23 31.83 -24.79 -21.13
N GLU A 24 31.92 -26.07 -21.53
CA GLU A 24 32.78 -27.10 -20.97
C GLU A 24 34.25 -26.81 -21.29
N SER A 25 35.19 -27.21 -20.40
CA SER A 25 36.37 -28.05 -20.70
C SER A 25 37.42 -28.02 -19.58
N LEU A 26 37.49 -29.14 -18.86
CA LEU A 26 38.68 -29.97 -18.56
C LEU A 26 40.00 -29.41 -18.00
N VAL A 27 40.51 -30.21 -17.06
CA VAL A 27 41.88 -30.41 -16.50
C VAL A 27 41.96 -29.90 -15.06
N GLY A 28 42.22 -30.67 -14.02
CA GLY A 28 42.74 -32.04 -13.86
C GLY A 28 43.57 -32.06 -12.57
N PHE A 29 43.65 -33.23 -11.91
CA PHE A 29 44.48 -33.61 -10.74
C PHE A 29 43.85 -33.65 -9.32
N SER A 30 43.41 -34.88 -8.97
CA SER A 30 43.89 -35.77 -7.88
C SER A 30 43.80 -35.29 -6.41
N THR A 31 43.47 -36.08 -5.39
CA THR A 31 43.08 -37.50 -5.15
C THR A 31 42.87 -37.60 -3.62
N PHE A 32 41.92 -38.43 -3.15
CA PHE A 32 41.92 -39.28 -1.93
C PHE A 32 40.45 -39.73 -1.72
N ALA A 33 40.03 -40.94 -2.16
CA ALA A 33 39.99 -42.21 -1.41
C ALA A 33 39.11 -42.12 -0.14
N GLN A 34 38.20 -43.04 0.23
CA GLN A 34 37.71 -44.33 -0.27
C GLN A 34 36.53 -44.71 0.66
N ASN A 35 35.41 -45.21 0.12
CA ASN A 35 34.61 -46.35 0.62
C ASN A 35 33.10 -46.23 0.31
N GLU A 36 32.66 -47.18 -0.50
CA GLU A 36 31.30 -47.65 -0.79
C GLU A 36 31.28 -49.15 -0.34
N PRO A 37 30.17 -49.94 -0.36
CA PRO A 37 28.74 -49.69 -0.67
C PRO A 37 27.82 -50.44 0.39
N PRO A 38 26.53 -50.85 0.18
CA PRO A 38 25.72 -50.78 -1.05
C PRO A 38 24.22 -50.45 -0.97
N ALA A 39 23.75 -50.05 -2.16
CA ALA A 39 22.53 -50.43 -2.88
C ALA A 39 21.13 -50.21 -2.28
N GLY A 40 20.35 -49.39 -3.00
CA GLY A 40 18.91 -49.60 -3.14
C GLY A 40 18.15 -48.36 -3.62
N GLY A 41 17.44 -48.47 -4.75
CA GLY A 41 16.15 -47.78 -4.89
C GLY A 41 16.05 -46.69 -5.95
N ASN A 42 15.59 -47.10 -7.12
CA ASN A 42 15.10 -46.34 -8.26
C ASN A 42 13.83 -45.49 -7.98
N ASN A 43 13.83 -44.20 -8.34
CA ASN A 43 12.70 -43.36 -8.82
C ASN A 43 13.20 -41.90 -8.88
N GLY A 44 13.11 -41.14 -9.98
CA GLY A 44 11.90 -40.85 -10.75
C GLY A 44 11.26 -39.55 -10.22
N GLY A 45 11.66 -38.37 -10.73
CA GLY A 45 11.05 -37.11 -10.30
C GLY A 45 11.61 -35.87 -11.01
N GLY A 46 10.76 -35.20 -11.78
CA GLY A 46 11.12 -34.17 -12.75
C GLY A 46 11.55 -32.82 -12.19
N GLN A 47 12.41 -32.18 -12.98
CA GLN A 47 12.87 -30.81 -12.84
C GLN A 47 11.72 -29.84 -13.18
N ARG A 48 11.18 -29.15 -12.18
CA ARG A 48 10.30 -27.99 -12.35
C ARG A 48 11.01 -26.71 -11.90
N GLY A 49 11.23 -25.83 -12.86
CA GLY A 49 10.90 -24.40 -12.81
C GLY A 49 11.59 -23.53 -11.75
N GLY A 50 12.68 -22.88 -12.14
CA GLY A 50 13.16 -21.67 -11.47
C GLY A 50 12.16 -20.52 -11.65
N GLY A 51 11.54 -20.10 -10.55
CA GLY A 51 10.62 -18.97 -10.49
C GLY A 51 11.37 -17.64 -10.51
N GLY A 52 11.14 -16.87 -11.57
CA GLY A 52 11.60 -15.49 -11.70
C GLY A 52 10.90 -14.55 -10.74
N TRP A 53 11.69 -13.70 -10.10
CA TRP A 53 11.26 -12.58 -9.29
C TRP A 53 10.61 -11.50 -10.19
N ARG A 54 9.28 -11.48 -10.24
CA ARG A 54 8.51 -10.30 -10.65
C ARG A 54 8.21 -9.46 -9.41
N GLY A 55 9.08 -8.50 -9.14
CA GLY A 55 8.79 -7.36 -8.26
C GLY A 55 7.80 -6.43 -8.94
N GLY A 56 6.53 -6.80 -8.96
CA GLY A 56 5.44 -5.91 -9.31
C GLY A 56 4.98 -5.19 -8.05
N GLY A 57 5.29 -3.91 -7.94
CA GLY A 57 4.77 -3.04 -6.89
C GLY A 57 3.24 -3.12 -6.88
N GLN A 58 2.70 -3.81 -5.87
CA GLN A 58 1.30 -3.75 -5.53
C GLN A 58 1.00 -2.35 -4.99
N GLY A 59 0.75 -1.43 -5.90
CA GLY A 59 -0.08 -0.26 -5.66
C GLY A 59 -1.48 -0.75 -5.32
N GLY A 60 -1.66 -1.18 -4.07
CA GLY A 60 -2.94 -1.57 -3.51
C GLY A 60 -3.85 -0.35 -3.57
N GLY A 61 -4.67 -0.28 -4.60
CA GLY A 61 -5.80 0.63 -4.67
C GLY A 61 -6.73 0.34 -3.49
N GLN A 62 -6.49 1.05 -2.39
CA GLN A 62 -7.33 1.07 -1.20
C GLN A 62 -8.67 1.70 -1.58
N ARG A 63 -9.54 0.86 -2.14
CA ARG A 63 -10.97 1.08 -2.14
C ARG A 63 -11.53 0.58 -0.81
N GLY A 64 -11.36 1.42 0.20
CA GLY A 64 -12.13 1.39 1.44
C GLY A 64 -12.79 2.75 1.60
N GLY A 65 -14.07 2.85 1.23
CA GLY A 65 -14.84 4.07 1.43
C GLY A 65 -14.86 4.45 2.91
N GLY A 66 -14.65 5.74 3.20
CA GLY A 66 -14.89 6.33 4.52
C GLY A 66 -13.66 6.59 5.40
N MET A 67 -12.49 5.99 5.14
CA MET A 67 -11.30 6.14 6.02
C MET A 67 -10.01 6.57 5.33
N GLY A 68 -10.10 7.25 4.19
CA GLY A 68 -8.92 7.68 3.40
C GLY A 68 -7.96 8.60 4.16
N GLY A 69 -8.48 9.49 5.02
CA GLY A 69 -7.64 10.40 5.82
C GLY A 69 -6.82 9.70 6.91
N MET A 70 -7.33 8.62 7.51
CA MET A 70 -6.56 7.82 8.49
C MET A 70 -5.55 6.89 7.81
N GLY A 71 -5.87 6.34 6.64
CA GLY A 71 -4.94 5.49 5.89
C GLY A 71 -3.62 6.20 5.56
N ARG A 72 -3.70 7.50 5.27
CA ARG A 72 -2.53 8.35 4.99
C ARG A 72 -1.66 8.56 6.24
N GLY A 73 -2.26 8.92 7.37
CA GLY A 73 -1.53 9.08 8.63
C GLY A 73 -0.86 7.77 9.10
N MET A 74 -1.52 6.63 8.90
CA MET A 74 -0.93 5.31 9.18
C MET A 74 0.22 4.96 8.25
N GLN A 75 0.16 5.37 6.97
CA GLN A 75 1.26 5.21 6.04
C GLN A 75 2.46 6.07 6.43
N ASP A 76 2.24 7.35 6.79
CA ASP A 76 3.32 8.25 7.22
C ASP A 76 4.00 7.72 8.51
N MET A 77 3.23 7.21 9.47
CA MET A 77 3.79 6.53 10.66
C MET A 77 4.57 5.28 10.30
N ARG A 78 4.09 4.47 9.35
CA ARG A 78 4.80 3.27 8.91
C ARG A 78 6.12 3.61 8.25
N GLU A 79 6.15 4.63 7.39
CA GLU A 79 7.37 5.09 6.72
C GLU A 79 8.36 5.72 7.72
N ALA A 80 7.86 6.43 8.73
CA ALA A 80 8.67 6.95 9.83
C ALA A 80 9.39 5.83 10.61
N LEU A 81 8.77 4.65 10.71
CA LEU A 81 9.28 3.42 11.33
C LEU A 81 10.01 2.48 10.36
N GLU A 82 10.19 2.85 9.10
CA GLU A 82 10.93 2.03 8.13
C GLU A 82 12.44 2.26 8.25
N ALA A 83 13.23 1.19 8.29
CA ALA A 83 14.69 1.29 8.34
C ALA A 83 15.24 1.94 7.07
N ASP A 84 16.22 2.85 7.22
CA ASP A 84 16.85 3.53 6.08
C ASP A 84 17.73 2.57 5.28
N PHE A 85 18.40 1.63 5.96
CA PHE A 85 19.20 0.56 5.39
C PHE A 85 18.71 -0.81 5.86
N GLN A 86 18.79 -1.82 5.00
CA GLN A 86 18.43 -3.20 5.31
C GLN A 86 19.50 -4.15 4.76
N ARG A 87 19.70 -5.32 5.37
CA ARG A 87 20.69 -6.31 4.87
C ARG A 87 20.61 -6.62 3.37
N ARG A 88 19.40 -6.59 2.78
CA ARG A 88 19.22 -6.78 1.33
C ARG A 88 19.92 -5.72 0.46
N ASP A 89 20.32 -4.61 1.05
CA ASP A 89 21.02 -3.52 0.38
C ASP A 89 22.53 -3.78 0.30
N VAL A 90 23.10 -4.72 1.08
CA VAL A 90 24.54 -5.04 1.07
C VAL A 90 25.12 -5.22 -0.34
N PRO A 91 24.49 -6.02 -1.24
CA PRO A 91 25.02 -6.20 -2.59
C PRO A 91 25.05 -4.90 -3.41
N ILE A 92 24.16 -3.95 -3.11
CA ILE A 92 24.13 -2.65 -3.75
C ILE A 92 25.33 -1.81 -3.30
N PHE A 93 25.60 -1.76 -1.99
CA PHE A 93 26.78 -1.07 -1.44
C PHE A 93 28.07 -1.64 -2.02
N VAL A 94 28.24 -2.97 -1.98
CA VAL A 94 29.43 -3.67 -2.51
C VAL A 94 29.65 -3.32 -3.98
N ARG A 95 28.59 -3.38 -4.80
CA ARG A 95 28.69 -3.12 -6.23
C ARG A 95 28.95 -1.65 -6.57
N GLN A 96 28.19 -0.73 -5.96
CA GLN A 96 28.23 0.69 -6.32
C GLN A 96 29.48 1.38 -5.79
N LEU A 97 29.96 1.00 -4.60
CA LEU A 97 31.19 1.52 -4.01
C LEU A 97 32.42 0.68 -4.37
N LYS A 98 32.25 -0.40 -5.14
CA LYS A 98 33.33 -1.32 -5.55
C LYS A 98 34.13 -1.82 -4.34
N LEU A 99 33.42 -2.27 -3.31
CA LEU A 99 34.03 -2.78 -2.09
C LEU A 99 34.78 -4.08 -2.37
N THR A 100 35.93 -4.23 -1.71
CA THR A 100 36.66 -5.51 -1.66
C THR A 100 35.89 -6.53 -0.80
N GLU A 101 36.28 -7.81 -0.87
CA GLU A 101 35.69 -8.87 -0.04
C GLU A 101 35.84 -8.59 1.47
N ASP A 102 37.02 -8.11 1.87
CA ASP A 102 37.30 -7.72 3.25
C ASP A 102 36.41 -6.55 3.70
N GLN A 103 36.30 -5.51 2.89
CA GLN A 103 35.40 -4.38 3.16
C GLN A 103 33.92 -4.81 3.16
N GLY A 104 33.55 -5.80 2.33
CA GLY A 104 32.23 -6.43 2.33
C GLY A 104 31.91 -7.10 3.67
N THR A 105 32.88 -7.80 4.26
CA THR A 105 32.73 -8.43 5.58
C THR A 105 32.58 -7.38 6.70
N VAL A 106 33.33 -6.27 6.61
CA VAL A 106 33.17 -5.14 7.54
C VAL A 106 31.80 -4.48 7.37
N LEU A 107 31.33 -4.27 6.14
CA LEU A 107 30.00 -3.76 5.84
C LEU A 107 28.91 -4.65 6.45
N GLU A 108 29.01 -5.97 6.32
CA GLU A 108 28.07 -6.91 6.94
C GLU A 108 28.03 -6.76 8.47
N THR A 109 29.20 -6.59 9.09
CA THR A 109 29.29 -6.33 10.53
C THR A 109 28.60 -5.01 10.91
N LEU A 110 28.85 -3.94 10.15
CA LEU A 110 28.17 -2.65 10.35
C LEU A 110 26.65 -2.75 10.20
N PHE A 111 26.17 -3.60 9.28
CA PHE A 111 24.74 -3.89 9.14
C PHE A 111 24.16 -4.64 10.33
N VAL A 112 24.90 -5.62 10.86
CA VAL A 112 24.50 -6.34 12.08
C VAL A 112 24.39 -5.36 13.25
N ASP A 113 25.36 -4.46 13.43
CA ASP A 113 25.35 -3.45 14.49
C ASP A 113 24.22 -2.43 14.30
N TYR A 114 23.97 -2.00 13.06
CA TYR A 114 22.86 -1.11 12.72
C TYR A 114 21.52 -1.75 13.08
N GLU A 115 21.29 -3.00 12.65
CA GLU A 115 20.02 -3.70 12.93
C GLU A 115 19.85 -4.01 14.42
N ALA A 116 20.93 -4.35 15.12
CA ALA A 116 20.91 -4.60 16.56
C ALA A 116 20.50 -3.36 17.37
N GLN A 117 20.79 -2.15 16.87
CA GLN A 117 20.32 -0.90 17.47
C GLN A 117 18.91 -0.54 16.99
N TYR A 118 18.67 -0.62 15.68
CA TYR A 118 17.43 -0.16 15.07
C TYR A 118 16.20 -1.00 15.46
N GLN A 119 16.30 -2.33 15.32
CA GLN A 119 15.15 -3.22 15.43
C GLN A 119 14.49 -3.17 16.81
N PRO A 120 15.20 -3.34 17.95
CA PRO A 120 14.55 -3.34 19.26
C PRO A 120 13.94 -1.97 19.60
N GLU A 121 14.60 -0.87 19.20
CA GLU A 121 14.08 0.48 19.43
C GLU A 121 12.81 0.74 18.59
N SER A 122 12.79 0.35 17.32
CA SER A 122 11.61 0.47 16.46
C SER A 122 10.45 -0.40 16.96
N GLU A 123 10.72 -1.61 17.42
CA GLU A 123 9.72 -2.52 18.00
C GLU A 123 9.12 -1.96 19.29
N ALA A 124 9.95 -1.37 20.16
CA ALA A 124 9.48 -0.70 21.37
C ALA A 124 8.53 0.46 21.07
N ILE A 125 8.80 1.24 20.01
CA ILE A 125 7.91 2.31 19.57
C ILE A 125 6.59 1.74 19.03
N MET A 126 6.63 0.71 18.20
CA MET A 126 5.41 0.04 17.70
C MET A 126 4.58 -0.57 18.84
N ALA A 127 5.22 -1.21 19.81
CA ALA A 127 4.56 -1.76 20.99
C ALA A 127 3.88 -0.65 21.81
N SER A 128 4.60 0.46 22.04
CA SER A 128 4.05 1.60 22.78
C SER A 128 2.87 2.25 22.05
N MET A 129 2.93 2.39 20.72
CA MET A 129 1.79 2.87 19.92
C MET A 129 0.59 1.94 20.02
N SER A 130 0.81 0.63 19.97
CA SER A 130 -0.25 -0.37 20.11
C SER A 130 -0.90 -0.31 21.49
N GLU A 131 -0.10 -0.16 22.55
CA GLU A 131 -0.59 -0.02 23.93
C GLU A 131 -1.38 1.28 24.13
N ILE A 132 -0.84 2.41 23.66
CA ILE A 132 -1.53 3.71 23.69
C ILE A 132 -2.86 3.62 22.91
N GLY A 133 -2.83 3.01 21.72
CA GLY A 133 -4.01 2.80 20.87
C GLY A 133 -5.05 1.89 21.53
N GLN A 134 -4.63 0.79 22.17
CA GLN A 134 -5.53 -0.10 22.90
C GLN A 134 -6.15 0.60 24.11
N THR A 135 -5.37 1.39 24.84
CA THR A 135 -5.84 2.16 26.00
C THR A 135 -6.86 3.20 25.56
N MET A 136 -6.56 3.92 24.49
CA MET A 136 -7.49 4.87 23.87
C MET A 136 -8.77 4.18 23.41
N MET A 137 -8.68 3.04 22.72
CA MET A 137 -9.86 2.29 22.28
C MET A 137 -10.69 1.75 23.44
N ARG A 138 -10.06 1.30 24.54
CA ARG A 138 -10.78 0.88 25.75
C ARG A 138 -11.49 2.05 26.42
N SER A 139 -10.85 3.22 26.47
CA SER A 139 -11.48 4.46 26.99
C SER A 139 -12.62 4.94 26.07
N VAL A 140 -12.48 4.85 24.74
CA VAL A 140 -13.49 5.30 23.76
C VAL A 140 -14.62 4.27 23.55
N MET A 141 -14.37 2.98 23.76
CA MET A 141 -15.33 1.88 23.57
C MET A 141 -15.51 1.05 24.85
N SER A 142 -15.88 1.71 25.94
CA SER A 142 -16.18 1.03 27.21
C SER A 142 -17.38 0.09 27.06
N PRO A 143 -17.53 -0.94 27.93
CA PRO A 143 -18.67 -1.85 27.89
C PRO A 143 -20.03 -1.14 27.94
N GLU A 144 -20.16 -0.09 28.74
CA GLU A 144 -21.37 0.73 28.87
C GLU A 144 -21.69 1.44 27.55
N ARG A 145 -20.67 1.97 26.87
CA ARG A 145 -20.86 2.63 25.56
C ARG A 145 -21.12 1.65 24.43
N GLN A 146 -20.53 0.46 24.47
CA GLN A 146 -20.88 -0.61 23.55
C GLN A 146 -22.36 -0.99 23.70
N GLN A 147 -22.87 -1.02 24.93
CA GLN A 147 -24.28 -1.25 25.19
C GLN A 147 -25.13 -0.07 24.67
N GLN A 148 -24.77 1.17 24.96
CA GLN A 148 -25.45 2.35 24.46
C GLN A 148 -25.52 2.39 22.93
N MET A 149 -24.44 2.02 22.23
CA MET A 149 -24.44 1.92 20.77
C MET A 149 -25.38 0.81 20.28
N ARG A 150 -25.40 -0.37 20.94
CA ARG A 150 -26.33 -1.45 20.60
C ARG A 150 -27.78 -1.01 20.79
N ASP A 151 -28.07 -0.33 21.90
CA ASP A 151 -29.40 0.19 22.20
C ASP A 151 -29.81 1.23 21.14
N THR A 152 -28.90 2.14 20.78
CA THR A 152 -29.13 3.12 19.71
C THR A 152 -29.44 2.42 18.37
N TRP A 153 -28.68 1.39 17.99
CA TRP A 153 -28.93 0.63 16.76
C TRP A 153 -30.27 -0.13 16.79
N GLN A 154 -30.64 -0.70 17.94
CA GLN A 154 -31.93 -1.36 18.11
C GLN A 154 -33.08 -0.35 18.00
N THR A 155 -32.95 0.82 18.62
CA THR A 155 -33.92 1.91 18.48
C THR A 155 -34.05 2.36 17.04
N MET A 156 -32.94 2.57 16.32
CA MET A 156 -32.99 2.95 14.90
C MET A 156 -33.68 1.88 14.04
N GLN A 157 -33.41 0.60 14.27
CA GLN A 157 -34.08 -0.50 13.56
C GLN A 157 -35.58 -0.55 13.87
N GLN A 158 -35.97 -0.39 15.13
CA GLN A 158 -37.37 -0.35 15.54
C GLN A 158 -38.09 0.85 14.93
N GLU A 159 -37.51 2.04 14.99
CA GLU A 159 -38.09 3.24 14.38
C GLU A 159 -38.22 3.10 12.85
N GLN A 160 -37.28 2.39 12.20
CA GLN A 160 -37.37 2.11 10.77
C GLN A 160 -38.57 1.18 10.50
N GLN A 161 -38.69 0.09 11.25
CA GLN A 161 -39.81 -0.85 11.11
C GLN A 161 -41.15 -0.17 11.37
N ASP A 162 -41.25 0.67 12.40
CA ASP A 162 -42.46 1.43 12.73
C ASP A 162 -42.81 2.45 11.64
N PHE A 163 -41.80 3.10 11.05
CA PHE A 163 -42.01 4.01 9.93
C PHE A 163 -42.51 3.26 8.70
N GLU A 164 -41.88 2.13 8.35
CA GLU A 164 -42.27 1.30 7.22
C GLU A 164 -43.68 0.68 7.43
N ALA A 165 -44.05 0.34 8.67
CA ALA A 165 -45.38 -0.14 9.02
C ALA A 165 -46.48 0.94 8.90
N LYS A 166 -46.15 2.20 9.19
CA LYS A 166 -47.12 3.33 9.13
C LYS A 166 -47.22 3.97 7.75
N ASN A 167 -46.12 4.04 7.01
CA ASN A 167 -46.02 4.81 5.76
C ASN A 167 -45.77 3.92 4.52
N GLY A 168 -45.70 2.61 4.70
CA GLY A 168 -45.33 1.67 3.64
C GLY A 168 -43.81 1.52 3.48
N PRO A 169 -43.34 0.58 2.64
CA PRO A 169 -41.92 0.32 2.45
C PRO A 169 -41.18 1.57 1.95
N MET A 170 -40.14 1.97 2.69
CA MET A 170 -39.27 3.07 2.29
C MET A 170 -38.43 2.67 1.07
N ASP A 171 -38.29 3.58 0.11
CA ASP A 171 -37.30 3.43 -0.95
C ASP A 171 -35.86 3.57 -0.41
N ASP A 172 -34.89 3.20 -1.24
CA ASP A 172 -33.48 3.17 -0.83
C ASP A 172 -32.90 4.55 -0.51
N ASP A 173 -33.41 5.63 -1.09
CA ASP A 173 -32.92 6.99 -0.84
C ASP A 173 -33.51 7.54 0.45
N ALA A 174 -34.80 7.33 0.69
CA ALA A 174 -35.50 7.65 1.93
C ALA A 174 -34.91 6.88 3.11
N ARG A 175 -34.63 5.58 2.96
CA ARG A 175 -33.95 4.77 3.98
C ARG A 175 -32.56 5.34 4.30
N ARG A 176 -31.80 5.73 3.27
CA ARG A 176 -30.47 6.35 3.46
C ARG A 176 -30.54 7.69 4.17
N ALA A 177 -31.54 8.52 3.86
CA ALA A 177 -31.76 9.79 4.56
C ALA A 177 -32.13 9.55 6.04
N PHE A 178 -33.06 8.62 6.29
CA PHE A 178 -33.51 8.22 7.62
C PHE A 178 -32.35 7.78 8.52
N PHE A 179 -31.49 6.88 8.02
CA PHE A 179 -30.31 6.44 8.76
C PHE A 179 -29.30 7.57 8.97
N ARG A 180 -29.10 8.44 7.98
CA ARG A 180 -28.15 9.55 8.08
C ARG A 180 -28.55 10.52 9.19
N GLU A 181 -29.81 10.93 9.23
CA GLU A 181 -30.32 11.86 10.25
C GLU A 181 -30.17 11.29 11.66
N ARG A 182 -30.54 10.02 11.87
CA ARG A 182 -30.41 9.37 13.19
C ARG A 182 -28.96 9.15 13.59
N MET A 183 -28.10 8.78 12.66
CA MET A 183 -26.66 8.67 12.92
C MET A 183 -26.04 10.02 13.24
N GLN A 184 -26.47 11.10 12.60
CA GLN A 184 -26.05 12.47 12.94
C GLN A 184 -26.46 12.82 14.37
N ALA A 185 -27.73 12.61 14.73
CA ALA A 185 -28.22 12.86 16.08
C ALA A 185 -27.48 12.00 17.14
N ALA A 186 -27.24 10.72 16.86
CA ALA A 186 -26.46 9.85 17.72
C ALA A 186 -25.00 10.31 17.86
N THR A 187 -24.40 10.80 16.77
CA THR A 187 -23.03 11.35 16.75
C THR A 187 -22.94 12.65 17.56
N GLU A 188 -23.93 13.53 17.47
CA GLU A 188 -24.01 14.77 18.27
C GLU A 188 -24.17 14.49 19.76
N LYS A 189 -25.03 13.52 20.09
CA LYS A 189 -25.21 13.05 21.48
C LYS A 189 -23.90 12.49 22.02
N PHE A 190 -23.25 11.60 21.28
CA PHE A 190 -21.96 11.03 21.65
C PHE A 190 -20.87 12.10 21.79
N SER A 191 -20.81 13.06 20.87
CA SER A 191 -19.90 14.22 20.92
C SER A 191 -20.09 15.03 22.20
N THR A 192 -21.34 15.25 22.63
CA THR A 192 -21.65 16.03 23.83
C THR A 192 -21.28 15.26 25.11
N GLU A 193 -21.57 13.97 25.14
CA GLU A 193 -21.19 13.06 26.23
C GLU A 193 -19.66 12.90 26.35
N ALA A 194 -18.95 12.87 25.22
CA ALA A 194 -17.49 12.78 25.23
C ALA A 194 -16.81 14.05 25.79
N ALA A 195 -17.34 15.22 25.46
CA ALA A 195 -16.86 16.48 25.99
C ALA A 195 -17.09 16.61 27.51
N THR A 196 -18.22 16.09 28.02
CA THR A 196 -18.57 16.18 29.45
C THR A 196 -17.92 15.10 30.32
N SER A 197 -17.56 13.95 29.75
CA SER A 197 -16.95 12.82 30.48
C SER A 197 -15.44 12.90 30.65
N GLY A 198 -14.77 13.93 30.10
CA GLY A 198 -13.29 14.07 30.17
C GLY A 198 -12.53 13.18 29.18
N MET A 199 -13.24 12.37 28.39
CA MET A 199 -12.67 11.47 27.39
C MET A 199 -11.84 12.20 26.32
N ASP A 200 -12.27 13.40 25.92
CA ASP A 200 -11.52 14.23 24.99
C ASP A 200 -10.12 14.58 25.54
N ALA A 201 -10.00 14.81 26.84
CA ALA A 201 -8.72 15.12 27.47
C ALA A 201 -7.82 13.88 27.53
N GLU A 202 -8.37 12.70 27.84
CA GLU A 202 -7.63 11.43 27.84
C GLU A 202 -7.11 11.08 26.44
N VAL A 203 -7.96 11.20 25.41
CA VAL A 203 -7.58 10.92 24.02
C VAL A 203 -6.50 11.90 23.56
N LYS A 204 -6.62 13.19 23.88
CA LYS A 204 -5.58 14.19 23.56
C LYS A 204 -4.27 13.90 24.29
N ALA A 205 -4.31 13.48 25.55
CA ALA A 205 -3.12 13.12 26.32
C ALA A 205 -2.42 11.88 25.70
N ALA A 206 -3.19 10.84 25.36
CA ALA A 206 -2.70 9.64 24.69
C ALA A 206 -2.06 9.96 23.34
N LEU A 207 -2.70 10.81 22.52
CA LEU A 207 -2.12 11.29 21.26
C LEU A 207 -0.85 12.11 21.50
N GLY A 208 -0.83 12.99 22.50
CA GLY A 208 0.38 13.74 22.88
C GLY A 208 1.56 12.83 23.20
N GLN A 209 1.34 11.79 24.01
CA GLN A 209 2.38 10.79 24.33
C GLN A 209 2.86 10.02 23.08
N MET A 210 1.95 9.69 22.17
CA MET A 210 2.31 9.05 20.90
C MET A 210 3.21 9.95 20.05
N LEU A 211 2.88 11.23 19.94
CA LEU A 211 3.64 12.22 19.16
C LEU A 211 5.03 12.46 19.76
N GLU A 212 5.14 12.58 21.09
CA GLU A 212 6.42 12.74 21.78
C GLU A 212 7.36 11.55 21.54
N LYS A 213 6.83 10.32 21.62
CA LYS A 213 7.59 9.10 21.32
C LYS A 213 8.06 9.04 19.86
N LEU A 214 7.19 9.46 18.94
CA LEU A 214 7.54 9.55 17.52
C LEU A 214 8.66 10.55 17.25
N GLU A 215 8.59 11.73 17.86
CA GLU A 215 9.61 12.77 17.73
C GLU A 215 10.97 12.30 18.27
N ALA A 216 10.99 11.70 19.45
CA ALA A 216 12.19 11.11 20.03
C ALA A 216 12.76 10.00 19.13
N TRP A 217 11.89 9.14 18.59
CA TRP A 217 12.29 8.09 17.65
C TRP A 217 12.90 8.63 16.36
N GLN A 218 12.33 9.67 15.75
CA GLN A 218 12.90 10.26 14.52
C GLN A 218 14.33 10.78 14.76
N THR A 219 14.54 11.49 15.87
CA THR A 219 15.86 11.98 16.26
C THR A 219 16.85 10.82 16.42
N ARG A 220 16.41 9.76 17.09
CA ARG A 220 17.23 8.58 17.35
C ARG A 220 17.55 7.78 16.09
N LYS A 221 16.56 7.58 15.21
CA LYS A 221 16.73 6.96 13.90
C LYS A 221 17.77 7.71 13.05
N ALA A 222 17.70 9.04 13.02
CA ALA A 222 18.69 9.85 12.30
C ALA A 222 20.11 9.62 12.83
N GLN A 223 20.30 9.55 14.16
CA GLN A 223 21.60 9.23 14.76
C GLN A 223 22.11 7.84 14.36
N ILE A 224 21.25 6.81 14.37
CA ILE A 224 21.62 5.45 13.98
C ILE A 224 22.07 5.43 12.51
N ARG A 225 21.33 6.11 11.61
CA ARG A 225 21.69 6.27 10.20
C ARG A 225 23.03 6.98 10.01
N ASP A 226 23.25 8.07 10.75
CA ASP A 226 24.47 8.88 10.65
C ASP A 226 25.69 8.10 11.16
N ASN A 227 25.54 7.35 12.25
CA ASN A 227 26.59 6.46 12.78
C ASN A 227 26.97 5.37 11.77
N PHE A 228 25.98 4.71 11.15
CA PHE A 228 26.24 3.71 10.11
C PHE A 228 26.97 4.33 8.91
N THR A 229 26.50 5.49 8.45
CA THR A 229 27.10 6.21 7.32
C THR A 229 28.53 6.65 7.60
N ALA A 230 28.79 7.16 8.80
CA ALA A 230 30.14 7.55 9.24
C ALA A 230 31.06 6.33 9.32
N GLY A 231 30.61 5.23 9.93
CA GLY A 231 31.34 3.98 10.00
C GLY A 231 31.69 3.44 8.61
N MET A 232 30.75 3.50 7.67
CA MET A 232 31.00 3.13 6.28
C MET A 232 32.09 3.96 5.63
N LYS A 233 32.04 5.30 5.74
CA LYS A 233 33.03 6.18 5.14
C LYS A 233 34.45 5.97 5.69
N VAL A 234 34.59 5.51 6.93
CA VAL A 234 35.90 5.18 7.51
C VAL A 234 36.55 3.95 6.86
N VAL A 235 35.73 3.03 6.34
CA VAL A 235 36.19 1.78 5.71
C VAL A 235 36.58 1.98 4.24
N LEU A 236 36.12 3.06 3.62
CA LEU A 236 36.36 3.35 2.21
C LEU A 236 37.75 3.99 2.01
N ASP A 237 38.41 3.61 0.91
CA ASP A 237 39.59 4.32 0.43
C ASP A 237 39.22 5.62 -0.32
N ASP A 238 40.21 6.42 -0.72
CA ASP A 238 39.99 7.71 -1.39
C ASP A 238 39.23 7.60 -2.72
N ASP A 239 39.49 6.54 -3.50
CA ASP A 239 38.84 6.31 -4.81
C ASP A 239 37.38 5.90 -4.61
N GLN A 240 37.10 5.08 -3.60
CA GLN A 240 35.74 4.67 -3.20
C GLN A 240 34.97 5.81 -2.55
N LEU A 241 35.61 6.64 -1.73
CA LEU A 241 35.02 7.85 -1.16
C LEU A 241 34.59 8.83 -2.25
N ALA A 242 35.34 8.92 -3.36
CA ALA A 242 34.95 9.73 -4.51
C ALA A 242 33.66 9.24 -5.19
N LEU A 243 33.28 7.97 -5.02
CA LEU A 243 32.00 7.42 -5.50
C LEU A 243 30.82 7.74 -4.57
N TRP A 244 31.09 8.09 -3.31
CA TRP A 244 30.06 8.32 -2.30
C TRP A 244 28.97 9.32 -2.72
N PRO A 245 29.29 10.50 -3.30
CA PRO A 245 28.24 11.45 -3.67
C PRO A 245 27.24 10.88 -4.69
N ALA A 246 27.69 10.09 -5.67
CA ALA A 246 26.79 9.46 -6.63
C ALA A 246 25.97 8.33 -5.99
N PHE A 247 26.60 7.54 -5.13
CA PHE A 247 25.93 6.49 -4.39
C PHE A 247 24.86 7.02 -3.41
N ASP A 248 25.14 8.13 -2.74
CA ASP A 248 24.20 8.79 -1.83
C ASP A 248 22.95 9.30 -2.57
N ARG A 249 23.12 9.91 -3.76
CA ARG A 249 21.98 10.29 -4.63
C ARG A 249 21.17 9.07 -5.05
N PHE A 250 21.84 7.98 -5.42
CA PHE A 250 21.19 6.71 -5.73
C PHE A 250 20.34 6.23 -4.54
N LEU A 251 20.90 6.22 -3.31
CA LEU A 251 20.18 5.78 -2.11
C LEU A 251 18.96 6.66 -1.81
N VAL A 252 19.11 7.98 -1.87
CA VAL A 252 18.00 8.93 -1.66
C VAL A 252 16.88 8.67 -2.68
N ARG A 253 17.23 8.49 -3.95
CA ARG A 253 16.25 8.16 -5.00
C ARG A 253 15.54 6.85 -4.70
N GLU A 254 16.28 5.76 -4.52
CA GLU A 254 15.69 4.43 -4.34
C GLU A 254 14.81 4.32 -3.09
N LYS A 255 15.22 4.94 -1.98
CA LYS A 255 14.50 4.83 -0.70
C LYS A 255 13.34 5.81 -0.58
N THR A 256 13.44 6.99 -1.17
CA THR A 256 12.50 8.08 -0.87
C THR A 256 11.62 8.49 -2.05
N LEU A 257 12.02 8.23 -3.29
CA LEU A 257 11.17 8.48 -4.45
C LEU A 257 9.84 7.67 -4.40
N PRO A 258 9.82 6.38 -3.98
CA PRO A 258 8.57 5.62 -3.84
C PRO A 258 7.58 6.20 -2.83
N ARG A 259 8.04 7.07 -1.90
CA ARG A 259 7.20 7.77 -0.91
C ARG A 259 6.41 8.94 -1.51
N GLY A 260 6.27 8.98 -2.83
CA GLY A 260 5.42 9.95 -3.51
C GLY A 260 3.97 9.84 -3.06
N ARG A 261 3.27 10.97 -3.04
CA ARG A 261 1.87 11.09 -2.64
C ARG A 261 0.99 11.74 -3.70
N ILE A 262 1.59 12.29 -4.74
CA ILE A 262 0.89 12.82 -5.91
C ILE A 262 1.36 12.07 -7.16
N SER A 263 0.49 12.01 -8.15
CA SER A 263 0.78 11.44 -9.46
C SER A 263 1.97 12.14 -10.10
N GLY A 264 2.88 11.36 -10.67
CA GLY A 264 4.13 11.79 -11.31
C GLY A 264 5.29 12.03 -10.34
N GLU A 265 5.07 12.06 -9.03
CA GLU A 265 6.14 12.27 -8.05
C GLU A 265 7.08 11.07 -7.94
N ASN A 266 6.55 9.85 -7.97
CA ASN A 266 7.27 8.60 -7.69
C ASN A 266 7.91 7.94 -8.94
N VAL A 267 8.04 8.68 -10.05
CA VAL A 267 8.59 8.14 -11.30
C VAL A 267 10.11 8.12 -11.26
N ASN A 268 10.70 6.94 -11.47
CA ASN A 268 12.13 6.79 -11.70
C ASN A 268 12.41 6.62 -13.21
N LEU A 269 12.89 7.66 -13.88
CA LEU A 269 13.19 7.61 -15.32
C LEU A 269 14.30 6.61 -15.67
N PHE A 270 15.24 6.32 -14.74
CA PHE A 270 16.26 5.29 -14.96
C PHE A 270 15.61 3.92 -15.17
N PHE A 271 14.66 3.55 -14.31
CA PHE A 271 13.95 2.27 -14.42
C PHE A 271 13.00 2.22 -15.61
N VAL A 272 12.36 3.34 -15.97
CA VAL A 272 11.51 3.36 -17.17
C VAL A 272 12.36 3.10 -18.42
N VAL A 273 13.49 3.80 -18.57
CA VAL A 273 14.37 3.67 -19.73
C VAL A 273 15.03 2.28 -19.80
N ASP A 274 15.41 1.71 -18.65
CA ASP A 274 15.94 0.36 -18.57
C ASP A 274 14.90 -0.70 -19.01
N GLU A 275 13.65 -0.60 -18.52
CA GLU A 275 12.60 -1.55 -18.84
C GLU A 275 12.18 -1.55 -20.31
N ILE A 276 12.15 -0.38 -20.95
CA ILE A 276 11.83 -0.30 -22.39
C ILE A 276 12.96 -0.81 -23.28
N ARG A 277 14.18 -0.98 -22.72
CA ARG A 277 15.36 -1.51 -23.43
C ARG A 277 15.64 -0.77 -24.74
N LEU A 278 15.83 0.55 -24.65
CA LEU A 278 16.15 1.36 -25.83
C LEU A 278 17.36 0.79 -26.59
N PRO A 279 17.33 0.78 -27.94
CA PRO A 279 18.50 0.49 -28.74
C PRO A 279 19.63 1.46 -28.39
N GLN A 280 20.88 1.00 -28.50
CA GLN A 280 22.05 1.79 -28.10
C GLN A 280 22.11 3.17 -28.78
N GLU A 281 21.70 3.26 -30.05
CA GLU A 281 21.66 4.51 -30.81
C GLU A 281 20.65 5.52 -30.25
N GLU A 282 19.49 5.04 -29.81
CA GLU A 282 18.44 5.87 -29.19
C GLU A 282 18.82 6.26 -27.77
N PHE A 283 19.35 5.32 -26.99
CA PHE A 283 19.83 5.58 -25.64
C PHE A 283 20.91 6.66 -25.63
N ALA A 284 21.85 6.64 -26.58
CA ALA A 284 22.91 7.63 -26.68
C ALA A 284 22.40 9.08 -26.84
N LYS A 285 21.17 9.28 -27.34
CA LYS A 285 20.56 10.62 -27.48
C LYS A 285 20.12 11.20 -26.14
N ILE A 286 19.73 10.35 -25.20
CA ILE A 286 19.22 10.75 -23.88
C ILE A 286 20.21 10.51 -22.74
N GLU A 287 21.24 9.68 -22.96
CA GLU A 287 22.28 9.33 -21.98
C GLU A 287 22.88 10.58 -21.27
N PRO A 288 23.24 11.67 -21.97
CA PRO A 288 23.81 12.84 -21.32
C PRO A 288 22.88 13.53 -20.31
N MET A 289 21.56 13.35 -20.43
CA MET A 289 20.57 14.00 -19.58
C MET A 289 20.46 13.36 -18.19
N PHE A 290 20.92 12.12 -18.01
CA PHE A 290 20.73 11.41 -16.74
C PHE A 290 21.50 12.01 -15.56
N ASN A 291 22.68 12.57 -15.80
CA ASN A 291 23.46 13.23 -14.75
C ASN A 291 22.75 14.48 -14.21
N ASP A 292 22.20 15.28 -15.12
CA ASP A 292 21.43 16.48 -14.77
C ASP A 292 20.10 16.11 -14.10
N TYR A 293 19.43 15.07 -14.61
CA TYR A 293 18.21 14.53 -14.00
C TYR A 293 18.47 14.06 -12.58
N GLU A 294 19.49 13.23 -12.36
CA GLU A 294 19.82 12.71 -11.03
C GLU A 294 20.13 13.84 -10.06
N THR A 295 20.94 14.81 -10.47
CA THR A 295 21.33 15.94 -9.62
C THR A 295 20.12 16.79 -9.22
N ARG A 296 19.24 17.10 -10.18
CA ARG A 296 18.04 17.91 -9.92
C ARG A 296 16.97 17.15 -9.13
N LEU A 297 16.82 15.86 -9.41
CA LEU A 297 15.92 15.00 -8.66
C LEU A 297 16.38 14.85 -7.22
N ASP A 298 17.67 14.60 -6.97
CA ASP A 298 18.24 14.52 -5.62
C ASP A 298 18.01 15.83 -4.85
N SER A 299 18.29 16.98 -5.47
CA SER A 299 18.03 18.28 -4.83
C SER A 299 16.55 18.46 -4.45
N ALA A 300 15.62 18.08 -5.32
CA ALA A 300 14.18 18.19 -5.04
C ALA A 300 13.74 17.19 -3.95
N LEU A 301 14.24 15.95 -4.00
CA LEU A 301 13.96 14.91 -3.00
C LEU A 301 14.48 15.32 -1.63
N ARG A 302 15.71 15.83 -1.52
CA ARG A 302 16.27 16.32 -0.25
C ARG A 302 15.48 17.49 0.29
N ALA A 303 15.14 18.47 -0.53
CA ALA A 303 14.32 19.60 -0.11
C ALA A 303 12.96 19.14 0.46
N ARG A 304 12.31 18.18 -0.20
CA ARG A 304 11.07 17.56 0.28
C ARG A 304 11.29 16.80 1.59
N ASN A 305 12.28 15.91 1.65
CA ASN A 305 12.52 15.01 2.79
C ASN A 305 12.90 15.81 4.03
N SER A 306 13.89 16.71 3.92
CA SER A 306 14.33 17.55 5.03
C SER A 306 13.18 18.42 5.55
N TYR A 307 12.37 19.02 4.69
CA TYR A 307 11.23 19.82 5.17
C TYR A 307 10.18 18.96 5.88
N ILE A 308 9.87 17.75 5.40
CA ILE A 308 8.94 16.84 6.09
C ILE A 308 9.46 16.50 7.49
N GLU A 309 10.75 16.18 7.62
CA GLU A 309 11.40 15.85 8.89
C GLU A 309 11.42 17.08 9.83
N GLU A 310 11.90 18.22 9.36
CA GLU A 310 12.05 19.45 10.14
C GLU A 310 10.72 20.10 10.54
N SER A 311 9.69 19.97 9.72
CA SER A 311 8.36 20.54 10.01
C SER A 311 7.53 19.68 10.95
N MET A 312 7.93 18.43 11.20
CA MET A 312 7.16 17.47 11.99
C MET A 312 6.89 17.92 13.42
N PRO A 313 7.88 18.42 14.20
CA PRO A 313 7.64 18.90 15.57
C PRO A 313 6.65 20.07 15.61
N GLN A 314 6.76 21.00 14.65
CA GLN A 314 5.85 22.14 14.56
C GLN A 314 4.44 21.70 14.13
N LEU A 315 4.32 20.71 13.25
CA LEU A 315 3.04 20.12 12.89
C LEU A 315 2.38 19.46 14.11
N PHE A 316 3.13 18.69 14.88
CA PHE A 316 2.64 18.05 16.11
C PHE A 316 2.19 19.08 17.15
N LYS A 317 2.96 20.15 17.34
CA LYS A 317 2.55 21.28 18.18
C LYS A 317 1.25 21.90 17.68
N SER A 318 1.12 22.14 16.37
CA SER A 318 -0.11 22.69 15.79
C SER A 318 -1.31 21.75 15.97
N VAL A 319 -1.11 20.43 15.89
CA VAL A 319 -2.14 19.43 16.19
C VAL A 319 -2.55 19.48 17.67
N GLN A 320 -1.59 19.51 18.58
CA GLN A 320 -1.83 19.57 20.02
C GLN A 320 -2.57 20.84 20.45
N THR A 321 -2.22 21.99 19.88
CA THR A 321 -2.83 23.29 20.22
C THR A 321 -4.05 23.63 19.36
N GLY A 322 -4.41 22.79 18.39
CA GLY A 322 -5.48 23.09 17.42
C GLY A 322 -5.18 24.28 16.51
N ASP A 323 -3.90 24.60 16.24
CA ASP A 323 -3.50 25.65 15.31
C ASP A 323 -3.61 25.15 13.86
N ILE A 324 -4.84 25.17 13.33
CA ILE A 324 -5.15 24.74 11.96
C ILE A 324 -4.33 25.57 10.95
N SER A 325 -4.23 26.88 11.14
CA SER A 325 -3.48 27.75 10.21
C SER A 325 -1.99 27.43 10.16
N GLY A 326 -1.37 27.09 11.29
CA GLY A 326 0.00 26.59 11.36
C GLY A 326 0.17 25.29 10.58
N ALA A 327 -0.72 24.33 10.79
CA ALA A 327 -0.71 23.07 10.06
C ALA A 327 -0.94 23.26 8.54
N THR A 328 -1.89 24.10 8.14
CA THR A 328 -2.15 24.44 6.72
C THR A 328 -0.90 24.96 6.03
N ARG A 329 -0.12 25.85 6.66
CA ARG A 329 1.13 26.37 6.09
C ARG A 329 2.15 25.25 5.85
N ILE A 330 2.25 24.31 6.79
CA ILE A 330 3.14 23.14 6.67
C ILE A 330 2.69 22.26 5.52
N PHE A 331 1.41 21.86 5.48
CA PHE A 331 0.91 20.99 4.41
C PHE A 331 1.02 21.64 3.02
N LYS A 332 0.78 22.95 2.92
CA LYS A 332 0.98 23.69 1.68
C LYS A 332 2.44 23.63 1.22
N LYS A 333 3.39 23.86 2.12
CA LYS A 333 4.80 23.80 1.76
C LYS A 333 5.25 22.37 1.42
N GLN A 334 4.75 21.36 2.14
CA GLN A 334 4.97 19.96 1.79
C GLN A 334 4.42 19.64 0.39
N SER A 335 3.21 20.10 0.05
CA SER A 335 2.62 19.84 -1.26
C SER A 335 3.37 20.54 -2.40
N GLU A 336 3.86 21.76 -2.19
CA GLU A 336 4.74 22.48 -3.12
C GLU A 336 6.05 21.72 -3.39
N LEU A 337 6.69 21.20 -2.35
CA LEU A 337 7.95 20.45 -2.50
C LEU A 337 7.75 19.11 -3.20
N ARG A 338 6.62 18.43 -2.95
CA ARG A 338 6.22 17.23 -3.70
C ARG A 338 5.96 17.53 -5.18
N ALA A 339 5.28 18.64 -5.47
CA ALA A 339 5.07 19.10 -6.83
C ALA A 339 6.41 19.39 -7.54
N SER A 340 7.40 19.95 -6.82
CA SER A 340 8.74 20.16 -7.38
C SER A 340 9.43 18.87 -7.81
N VAL A 341 9.29 17.76 -7.07
CA VAL A 341 9.84 16.46 -7.46
C VAL A 341 9.16 15.95 -8.74
N ARG A 342 7.82 16.02 -8.80
CA ARG A 342 7.05 15.69 -10.00
C ARG A 342 7.46 16.54 -11.20
N ASP A 343 7.67 17.84 -11.01
CA ASP A 343 8.01 18.75 -12.09
C ASP A 343 9.39 18.45 -12.68
N VAL A 344 10.38 18.04 -11.87
CA VAL A 344 11.66 17.52 -12.38
C VAL A 344 11.43 16.27 -13.25
N ASN A 345 10.62 15.31 -12.80
CA ASN A 345 10.32 14.11 -13.59
C ASN A 345 9.65 14.46 -14.93
N GLU A 346 8.69 15.38 -14.94
CA GLU A 346 7.97 15.80 -16.16
C GLU A 346 8.84 16.60 -17.14
N GLU A 347 9.72 17.45 -16.63
CA GLU A 347 10.64 18.20 -17.47
C GLU A 347 11.62 17.28 -18.19
N PHE A 348 12.21 16.32 -17.47
CA PHE A 348 13.13 15.35 -18.08
C PHE A 348 12.41 14.34 -18.96
N ARG A 349 11.17 13.94 -18.65
CA ARG A 349 10.32 13.20 -19.59
C ARG A 349 10.20 13.94 -20.91
N THR A 350 9.76 15.20 -20.86
CA THR A 350 9.56 16.04 -22.06
C THR A 350 10.86 16.19 -22.84
N SER A 351 11.98 16.43 -22.15
CA SER A 351 13.29 16.61 -22.78
C SER A 351 13.81 15.33 -23.44
N MET A 352 13.68 14.19 -22.77
CA MET A 352 14.10 12.89 -23.30
C MET A 352 13.24 12.47 -24.50
N VAL A 353 11.91 12.61 -24.41
CA VAL A 353 10.99 12.33 -25.53
C VAL A 353 11.30 13.24 -26.72
N GLY A 354 11.55 14.54 -26.48
CA GLY A 354 11.95 15.48 -27.53
C GLY A 354 13.28 15.12 -28.20
N ALA A 355 14.27 14.66 -27.44
CA ALA A 355 15.57 14.24 -27.98
C ALA A 355 15.50 12.95 -28.82
N LEU A 356 14.54 12.07 -28.55
CA LEU A 356 14.26 10.88 -29.37
C LEU A 356 13.52 11.21 -30.67
N GLY A 357 12.96 12.42 -30.81
CA GLY A 357 12.23 12.87 -32.01
C GLY A 357 10.91 12.13 -32.24
N GLU A 358 10.46 12.06 -33.49
CA GLU A 358 9.23 11.36 -33.89
C GLU A 358 9.48 9.86 -34.18
N THR A 359 10.10 9.16 -33.23
CA THR A 359 10.38 7.72 -33.33
C THR A 359 9.35 6.89 -32.57
N GLU A 360 9.24 5.60 -32.88
CA GLU A 360 8.41 4.67 -32.07
C GLU A 360 8.94 4.57 -30.63
N TRP A 361 10.24 4.79 -30.42
CA TRP A 361 10.86 4.80 -29.10
C TRP A 361 10.49 6.02 -28.28
N SER A 362 10.31 7.19 -28.89
CA SER A 362 9.82 8.38 -28.17
C SER A 362 8.40 8.18 -27.67
N LYS A 363 7.51 7.62 -28.51
CA LYS A 363 6.14 7.25 -28.12
C LYS A 363 6.12 6.19 -27.02
N SER A 364 6.99 5.18 -27.12
CA SER A 364 7.09 4.09 -26.14
C SER A 364 7.60 4.59 -24.79
N LEU A 365 8.65 5.42 -24.79
CA LEU A 365 9.14 6.08 -23.58
C LEU A 365 8.05 6.95 -22.97
N ASP A 366 7.40 7.79 -23.77
CA ASP A 366 6.38 8.70 -23.29
C ASP A 366 5.22 7.97 -22.61
N LYS A 367 4.71 6.93 -23.28
CA LYS A 367 3.68 6.05 -22.74
C LYS A 367 4.11 5.39 -21.44
N ALA A 368 5.31 4.80 -21.40
CA ALA A 368 5.80 4.08 -20.22
C ALA A 368 5.98 5.01 -19.00
N VAL A 369 6.46 6.24 -19.22
CA VAL A 369 6.56 7.24 -18.15
C VAL A 369 5.17 7.66 -17.66
N LEU A 370 4.23 7.91 -18.57
CA LEU A 370 2.86 8.29 -18.23
C LEU A 370 2.12 7.18 -17.48
N GLU A 371 2.25 5.92 -17.90
CA GLU A 371 1.64 4.78 -17.22
C GLU A 371 2.19 4.60 -15.80
N LYS A 372 3.50 4.76 -15.60
CA LYS A 372 4.10 4.65 -14.26
C LYS A 372 3.81 5.83 -13.36
N GLY A 373 3.91 7.05 -13.89
CA GLY A 373 3.72 8.27 -13.09
C GLY A 373 2.27 8.62 -12.84
N TRP A 374 1.42 8.33 -13.81
CA TRP A 374 0.03 8.75 -13.80
C TRP A 374 -0.88 7.53 -13.97
N ASP A 375 -0.56 6.42 -13.28
CA ASP A 375 -1.25 5.12 -13.39
C ASP A 375 -2.77 5.26 -13.37
N ARG A 376 -3.32 6.04 -12.44
CA ARG A 376 -4.78 6.25 -12.34
C ARG A 376 -5.42 6.80 -13.62
N ILE A 377 -4.65 7.52 -14.42
CA ILE A 377 -5.09 8.18 -15.65
C ILE A 377 -4.71 7.32 -16.86
N PHE A 378 -3.45 6.90 -16.99
CA PHE A 378 -2.93 6.29 -18.22
C PHE A 378 -2.89 4.76 -18.22
N ARG A 379 -3.18 4.08 -17.10
CA ARG A 379 -3.26 2.61 -17.11
C ARG A 379 -4.29 2.10 -18.13
N PRO A 380 -4.08 0.89 -18.69
CA PRO A 380 -5.04 0.23 -19.55
C PRO A 380 -6.43 0.16 -18.90
N THR A 381 -7.42 0.72 -19.61
CA THR A 381 -8.82 0.76 -19.20
C THR A 381 -9.48 -0.61 -19.28
N GLY A 382 -10.69 -0.73 -18.71
CA GLY A 382 -11.52 -1.91 -18.96
C GLY A 382 -11.84 -2.08 -20.44
N THR A 383 -12.07 -0.97 -21.15
CA THR A 383 -12.27 -0.97 -22.61
C THR A 383 -11.06 -1.53 -23.35
N ASP A 384 -9.84 -1.07 -23.03
CA ASP A 384 -8.61 -1.59 -23.67
C ASP A 384 -8.51 -3.12 -23.56
N ARG A 385 -8.79 -3.68 -22.38
CA ARG A 385 -8.74 -5.13 -22.14
C ARG A 385 -9.78 -5.90 -22.95
N ILE A 386 -10.97 -5.32 -23.14
CA ILE A 386 -12.03 -5.94 -23.95
C ILE A 386 -11.62 -5.95 -25.43
N PHE A 387 -11.08 -4.84 -25.95
CA PHE A 387 -10.56 -4.77 -27.32
C PHE A 387 -9.39 -5.73 -27.53
N GLU A 388 -8.43 -5.77 -26.60
CA GLU A 388 -7.31 -6.72 -26.64
C GLU A 388 -7.75 -8.19 -26.62
N ALA A 389 -8.82 -8.50 -25.87
CA ALA A 389 -9.40 -9.83 -25.87
C ALA A 389 -10.13 -10.14 -27.19
N ALA A 390 -10.86 -9.18 -27.75
CA ALA A 390 -11.56 -9.33 -29.03
C ALA A 390 -10.59 -9.59 -30.20
N MET A 391 -9.45 -8.90 -30.24
CA MET A 391 -8.40 -9.14 -31.24
C MET A 391 -7.75 -10.53 -31.15
N LYS A 392 -7.94 -11.25 -30.03
CA LYS A 392 -7.37 -12.59 -29.79
C LYS A 392 -8.38 -13.72 -30.03
N ILE A 393 -9.61 -13.43 -30.43
CA ILE A 393 -10.60 -14.46 -30.76
C ILE A 393 -10.09 -15.24 -31.99
N GLU A 394 -10.00 -16.56 -31.86
CA GLU A 394 -9.60 -17.44 -32.96
C GLU A 394 -10.71 -17.52 -34.02
N GLY A 395 -10.31 -17.58 -35.30
CA GLY A 395 -11.26 -17.69 -36.42
C GLY A 395 -12.00 -16.39 -36.76
N LEU A 396 -11.56 -15.26 -36.22
CA LEU A 396 -12.11 -13.96 -36.57
C LEU A 396 -11.75 -13.60 -38.03
N ASP A 397 -12.72 -13.12 -38.79
CA ASP A 397 -12.48 -12.68 -40.17
C ASP A 397 -11.48 -11.52 -40.21
N ALA A 398 -10.57 -11.51 -41.18
CA ALA A 398 -9.50 -10.51 -41.28
C ALA A 398 -10.04 -9.07 -41.42
N SER A 399 -11.20 -8.88 -42.06
CA SER A 399 -11.83 -7.57 -42.18
C SER A 399 -12.41 -7.09 -40.84
N ILE A 400 -12.95 -8.00 -40.02
CA ILE A 400 -13.45 -7.70 -38.68
C ILE A 400 -12.25 -7.34 -37.78
N LEU A 401 -11.14 -8.09 -37.85
CA LEU A 401 -9.95 -7.80 -37.05
C LEU A 401 -9.39 -6.40 -37.35
N THR A 402 -9.37 -6.03 -38.63
CA THR A 402 -8.98 -4.68 -39.08
C THR A 402 -9.94 -3.64 -38.51
N SER A 403 -11.25 -3.88 -38.59
CA SER A 403 -12.27 -2.98 -38.04
C SER A 403 -12.15 -2.79 -36.52
N ILE A 404 -11.83 -3.86 -35.77
CA ILE A 404 -11.58 -3.79 -34.32
C ILE A 404 -10.34 -2.94 -34.03
N THR A 405 -9.27 -3.12 -34.82
CA THR A 405 -8.01 -2.37 -34.67
C THR A 405 -8.21 -0.88 -34.94
N ASP A 406 -8.92 -0.54 -36.02
CA ASP A 406 -9.23 0.85 -36.38
C ASP A 406 -10.14 1.52 -35.32
N LEU A 407 -11.10 0.75 -34.80
CA LEU A 407 -11.98 1.21 -33.73
C LEU A 407 -11.21 1.46 -32.43
N LEU A 408 -10.23 0.61 -32.09
CA LEU A 408 -9.34 0.83 -30.95
C LEU A 408 -8.46 2.07 -31.14
N GLY A 409 -7.91 2.28 -32.34
CA GLY A 409 -7.14 3.49 -32.67
C GLY A 409 -7.96 4.78 -32.53
N SER A 410 -9.23 4.72 -32.95
CA SER A 410 -10.18 5.83 -32.79
C SER A 410 -10.50 6.09 -31.31
N TYR A 411 -10.70 5.03 -30.52
CA TYR A 411 -10.88 5.14 -29.07
C TYR A 411 -9.71 5.83 -28.39
N HIS A 412 -8.47 5.43 -28.70
CA HIS A 412 -7.27 6.06 -28.13
C HIS A 412 -7.12 7.51 -28.53
N THR A 413 -7.49 7.86 -29.77
CA THR A 413 -7.48 9.24 -30.26
C THR A 413 -8.45 10.13 -29.47
N GLU A 414 -9.66 9.63 -29.17
CA GLU A 414 -10.65 10.36 -28.37
C GLU A 414 -10.33 10.34 -26.86
N LEU A 415 -9.66 9.29 -26.38
CA LEU A 415 -9.26 9.14 -24.98
C LEU A 415 -8.10 10.09 -24.61
N ALA A 416 -7.15 10.31 -25.52
CA ALA A 416 -5.97 11.14 -25.30
C ALA A 416 -6.25 12.55 -24.73
N PRO A 417 -7.19 13.35 -25.28
CA PRO A 417 -7.52 14.67 -24.71
C PRO A 417 -8.16 14.59 -23.32
N LEU A 418 -8.95 13.54 -23.02
CA LEU A 418 -9.53 13.33 -21.68
C LEU A 418 -8.45 13.01 -20.65
N ASN A 419 -7.51 12.12 -21.00
CA ASN A 419 -6.38 11.80 -20.14
C ASN A 419 -5.48 13.03 -19.91
N SER A 420 -5.23 13.82 -20.94
CA SER A 420 -4.46 15.08 -20.83
C SER A 420 -5.15 16.06 -19.88
N ARG A 421 -6.47 16.24 -20.00
CA ARG A 421 -7.24 17.09 -19.09
C ARG A 421 -7.23 16.58 -17.64
N LEU A 422 -7.35 15.26 -17.44
CA LEU A 422 -7.24 14.66 -16.11
C LEU A 422 -5.87 14.90 -15.50
N LYS A 423 -4.80 14.80 -16.30
CA LYS A 423 -3.43 15.06 -15.85
C LYS A 423 -3.28 16.51 -15.40
N GLU A 424 -3.75 17.47 -16.20
CA GLU A 424 -3.71 18.89 -15.84
C GLU A 424 -4.50 19.20 -14.57
N LEU A 425 -5.69 18.62 -14.39
CA LEU A 425 -6.45 18.76 -13.15
C LEU A 425 -5.71 18.14 -11.95
N ALA A 426 -5.15 16.95 -12.10
CA ALA A 426 -4.39 16.30 -11.04
C ALA A 426 -3.15 17.13 -10.62
N ARG A 427 -2.59 17.96 -11.52
CA ARG A 427 -1.48 18.86 -11.19
C ARG A 427 -1.84 19.89 -10.11
N THR A 428 -3.10 20.34 -10.07
CA THR A 428 -3.61 21.34 -9.10
C THR A 428 -4.40 20.72 -7.96
N GLU A 429 -5.26 19.74 -8.26
CA GLU A 429 -6.18 19.15 -7.29
C GLU A 429 -5.48 18.24 -6.29
N GLU A 430 -4.51 17.41 -6.70
CA GLU A 430 -3.85 16.49 -5.77
C GLU A 430 -3.04 17.25 -4.69
N PRO A 431 -2.23 18.28 -5.00
CA PRO A 431 -1.60 19.11 -3.97
C PRO A 431 -2.60 19.81 -3.05
N ALA A 432 -3.73 20.31 -3.59
CA ALA A 432 -4.77 20.94 -2.78
C ALA A 432 -5.44 19.94 -1.84
N GLN A 433 -5.68 18.71 -2.30
CA GLN A 433 -6.22 17.62 -1.49
C GLN A 433 -5.32 17.29 -0.30
N ILE A 434 -3.99 17.33 -0.44
CA ILE A 434 -3.07 17.17 0.71
C ILE A 434 -3.37 18.20 1.80
N VAL A 435 -3.56 19.46 1.42
CA VAL A 435 -3.82 20.56 2.35
C VAL A 435 -5.18 20.37 3.01
N THR A 436 -6.23 20.13 2.22
CA THR A 436 -7.59 19.92 2.73
C THR A 436 -7.70 18.69 3.63
N GLU A 437 -7.04 17.59 3.29
CA GLU A 437 -6.99 16.38 4.13
C GLU A 437 -6.23 16.64 5.43
N GLY A 438 -5.10 17.35 5.36
CA GLY A 438 -4.32 17.75 6.52
C GLY A 438 -5.09 18.66 7.48
N GLU A 439 -5.84 19.64 6.96
CA GLU A 439 -6.74 20.49 7.75
C GLU A 439 -7.84 19.69 8.44
N ARG A 440 -8.46 18.75 7.71
CA ARG A 440 -9.47 17.84 8.28
C ARG A 440 -8.87 16.98 9.38
N PHE A 441 -7.66 16.47 9.19
CA PHE A 441 -6.95 15.67 10.18
C PHE A 441 -6.67 16.47 11.46
N VAL A 442 -6.10 17.69 11.35
CA VAL A 442 -5.85 18.55 12.52
C VAL A 442 -7.15 18.96 13.20
N THR A 443 -8.19 19.26 12.43
CA THR A 443 -9.52 19.58 12.98
C THR A 443 -10.09 18.39 13.76
N ALA A 444 -9.98 17.18 13.20
CA ALA A 444 -10.48 15.97 13.85
C ALA A 444 -9.74 15.69 15.16
N ILE A 445 -8.41 15.81 15.19
CA ILE A 445 -7.64 15.59 16.42
C ILE A 445 -7.87 16.69 17.46
N SER A 446 -7.87 17.96 17.05
CA SER A 446 -8.05 19.09 17.98
C SER A 446 -9.42 19.08 18.65
N GLN A 447 -10.43 18.52 18.00
CA GLN A 447 -11.77 18.30 18.54
C GLN A 447 -11.91 16.98 19.32
N GLY A 448 -10.87 16.16 19.44
CA GLY A 448 -10.89 14.92 20.22
C GLY A 448 -11.88 13.89 19.66
N VAL A 449 -12.57 13.18 20.55
CA VAL A 449 -13.55 12.15 20.21
C VAL A 449 -14.70 12.72 19.39
N SER A 450 -15.12 13.95 19.66
CA SER A 450 -16.15 14.63 18.85
C SER A 450 -15.69 14.88 17.41
N GLY A 451 -14.43 15.26 17.20
CA GLY A 451 -13.84 15.46 15.88
C GLY A 451 -13.69 14.16 15.11
N PHE A 452 -13.18 13.11 15.77
CA PHE A 452 -13.11 11.77 15.19
C PHE A 452 -14.49 11.23 14.84
N ALA A 453 -15.49 11.38 15.73
CA ALA A 453 -16.84 10.89 15.49
C ALA A 453 -17.55 11.65 14.35
N ARG A 454 -17.37 12.98 14.23
CA ARG A 454 -17.91 13.73 13.09
C ARG A 454 -17.21 13.39 11.77
N ASN A 455 -15.91 13.10 11.81
CA ASN A 455 -15.13 12.74 10.63
C ASN A 455 -15.35 11.26 10.21
N MET A 456 -15.63 10.36 11.17
CA MET A 456 -15.91 8.92 10.95
C MET A 456 -17.40 8.62 10.74
N GLY A 457 -18.29 9.37 11.40
CA GLY A 457 -19.75 9.27 11.32
C GLY A 457 -20.34 9.74 9.99
N GLY A 458 -19.50 10.31 9.12
CA GLY A 458 -19.75 10.42 7.68
C GLY A 458 -19.70 9.05 6.97
N PHE A 459 -20.57 8.11 7.35
CA PHE A 459 -20.74 6.80 6.68
C PHE A 459 -21.19 6.90 5.21
N GLY A 460 -21.37 8.11 4.69
CA GLY A 460 -21.28 8.41 3.27
C GLY A 460 -20.25 9.52 3.09
N GLY A 461 -19.09 9.19 2.53
CA GLY A 461 -18.04 10.14 2.09
C GLY A 461 -18.51 11.03 0.93
N ALA A 462 -19.64 11.71 1.13
CA ALA A 462 -20.36 12.54 0.17
C ALA A 462 -20.44 14.01 0.62
N GLY A 463 -19.86 14.37 1.76
CA GLY A 463 -19.65 15.78 2.14
C GLY A 463 -18.35 16.28 1.52
N ASN A 464 -18.44 17.18 0.55
CA ASN A 464 -17.35 17.95 -0.09
C ASN A 464 -16.64 17.35 -1.31
N ASN A 465 -16.96 16.15 -1.78
CA ASN A 465 -16.44 15.69 -3.08
C ASN A 465 -17.36 16.05 -4.26
N ALA A 466 -18.48 16.76 -4.04
CA ALA A 466 -19.44 17.08 -5.10
C ALA A 466 -18.85 17.97 -6.21
N ASP A 467 -17.82 18.77 -5.89
CA ASP A 467 -17.22 19.74 -6.80
C ASP A 467 -15.82 19.33 -7.32
N ASP A 468 -15.39 18.06 -7.18
CA ASP A 468 -14.12 17.62 -7.77
C ASP A 468 -14.18 17.76 -9.31
N PRO A 469 -13.43 18.70 -9.91
CA PRO A 469 -13.49 18.96 -11.35
C PRO A 469 -13.06 17.74 -12.17
N SER A 470 -12.28 16.83 -11.58
CA SER A 470 -11.82 15.58 -12.20
C SER A 470 -12.96 14.59 -12.41
N ARG A 471 -14.02 14.64 -11.58
CA ARG A 471 -15.13 13.69 -11.66
C ARG A 471 -15.83 13.73 -13.02
N LYS A 472 -16.18 14.93 -13.50
CA LYS A 472 -16.86 15.10 -14.79
C LYS A 472 -16.03 14.53 -15.95
N VAL A 473 -14.71 14.67 -15.87
CA VAL A 473 -13.80 14.14 -16.89
C VAL A 473 -13.65 12.61 -16.78
N GLN A 474 -13.65 12.06 -15.57
CA GLN A 474 -13.68 10.61 -15.34
C GLN A 474 -15.00 9.97 -15.82
N GLU A 475 -16.13 10.64 -15.59
CA GLU A 475 -17.44 10.24 -16.12
C GLU A 475 -17.42 10.26 -17.65
N ALA A 476 -16.97 11.35 -18.28
CA ALA A 476 -16.83 11.43 -19.73
C ALA A 476 -15.91 10.33 -20.30
N ARG A 477 -14.79 10.03 -19.62
CA ARG A 477 -13.89 8.93 -19.98
C ARG A 477 -14.58 7.56 -19.89
N THR A 478 -15.41 7.37 -18.87
CA THR A 478 -16.18 6.12 -18.68
C THR A 478 -17.23 5.97 -19.78
N THR A 479 -18.01 7.02 -20.04
CA THR A 479 -19.02 7.05 -21.11
C THR A 479 -18.41 6.81 -22.48
N LEU A 480 -17.25 7.40 -22.78
CA LEU A 480 -16.52 7.13 -24.01
C LEU A 480 -16.18 5.64 -24.14
N GLY A 481 -15.69 5.02 -23.06
CA GLY A 481 -15.40 3.59 -23.03
C GLY A 481 -16.64 2.72 -23.29
N GLU A 482 -17.79 3.08 -22.72
CA GLU A 482 -19.07 2.37 -22.93
C GLU A 482 -19.55 2.49 -24.39
N GLN A 483 -19.45 3.67 -25.00
CA GLN A 483 -19.82 3.89 -26.40
C GLN A 483 -18.99 3.02 -27.36
N TYR A 484 -17.68 2.91 -27.12
CA TYR A 484 -16.79 2.10 -27.94
C TYR A 484 -16.99 0.59 -27.71
N GLN A 485 -17.34 0.17 -26.50
CA GLN A 485 -17.73 -1.22 -26.22
C GLN A 485 -19.00 -1.62 -26.97
N GLU A 486 -20.01 -0.75 -27.07
CA GLU A 486 -21.23 -1.04 -27.86
C GLU A 486 -20.92 -1.10 -29.38
N ARG A 487 -20.02 -0.25 -29.88
CA ARG A 487 -19.55 -0.34 -31.28
C ARG A 487 -18.81 -1.65 -31.55
N LEU A 488 -17.96 -2.09 -30.61
CA LEU A 488 -17.27 -3.38 -30.71
C LEU A 488 -18.25 -4.55 -30.69
N LYS A 489 -19.25 -4.51 -29.81
CA LYS A 489 -20.31 -5.53 -29.73
C LYS A 489 -21.07 -5.68 -31.05
N ALA A 490 -21.29 -4.59 -31.80
CA ALA A 490 -21.95 -4.64 -33.10
C ALA A 490 -21.10 -5.31 -34.20
N LEU A 491 -19.78 -5.45 -34.02
CA LEU A 491 -18.87 -6.11 -34.96
C LEU A 491 -18.72 -7.62 -34.69
N LEU A 492 -19.12 -8.08 -33.50
CA LEU A 492 -18.92 -9.46 -33.04
C LEU A 492 -20.25 -10.22 -33.04
N THR A 493 -20.19 -11.54 -33.16
CA THR A 493 -21.38 -12.37 -32.91
C THR A 493 -21.74 -12.36 -31.42
N PRO A 494 -22.99 -12.67 -31.04
CA PRO A 494 -23.38 -12.76 -29.63
C PRO A 494 -22.47 -13.70 -28.82
N GLU A 495 -22.10 -14.85 -29.38
CA GLU A 495 -21.24 -15.85 -28.74
C GLU A 495 -19.81 -15.33 -28.56
N GLN A 496 -19.27 -14.65 -29.57
CA GLN A 496 -17.96 -14.01 -29.50
C GLN A 496 -17.94 -12.90 -28.44
N TRP A 497 -19.00 -12.10 -28.34
CA TRP A 497 -19.15 -11.07 -27.33
C TRP A 497 -19.28 -11.64 -25.92
N GLU A 498 -20.06 -12.71 -25.73
CA GLU A 498 -20.20 -13.39 -24.45
C GLU A 498 -18.91 -14.05 -23.95
N ALA A 499 -18.04 -14.46 -24.87
CA ALA A 499 -16.72 -15.02 -24.57
C ALA A 499 -15.69 -13.98 -24.13
N LEU A 500 -15.93 -12.68 -24.35
CA LEU A 500 -15.04 -11.63 -23.90
C LEU A 500 -15.02 -11.51 -22.37
N PRO A 501 -13.91 -11.04 -21.78
CA PRO A 501 -13.90 -10.71 -20.37
C PRO A 501 -15.00 -9.67 -20.13
N LYS A 502 -16.04 -10.08 -19.41
CA LYS A 502 -17.00 -9.13 -18.87
C LYS A 502 -16.18 -8.15 -18.04
N ASN A 503 -16.42 -6.86 -18.22
CA ASN A 503 -15.95 -5.88 -17.27
C ASN A 503 -16.53 -6.31 -15.92
N ASN A 504 -15.78 -7.11 -15.16
CA ASN A 504 -16.02 -7.30 -13.76
C ASN A 504 -15.88 -5.89 -13.23
N ARG A 505 -17.01 -5.23 -13.02
CA ARG A 505 -17.18 -4.04 -12.19
C ARG A 505 -16.74 -4.44 -10.78
N GLY A 506 -15.46 -4.72 -10.62
CA GLY A 506 -14.79 -4.67 -9.34
C GLY A 506 -14.76 -3.20 -8.99
N GLY A 507 -15.81 -2.75 -8.29
CA GLY A 507 -15.93 -1.51 -7.53
C GLY A 507 -16.07 -0.19 -8.33
N GLN A 508 -16.81 0.73 -7.72
CA GLN A 508 -17.12 2.12 -8.14
C GLN A 508 -18.33 2.14 -9.10
N GLY A 509 -19.52 2.48 -8.64
CA GLY A 509 -19.84 3.61 -7.77
C GLY A 509 -20.68 4.56 -8.61
N GLY A 510 -21.93 4.17 -8.84
CA GLY A 510 -22.92 4.89 -9.62
C GLY A 510 -24.30 4.38 -9.17
N GLN A 511 -25.10 5.31 -8.71
CA GLN A 511 -26.40 5.16 -8.08
C GLN A 511 -27.41 4.49 -9.03
N GLY A 512 -28.21 3.55 -8.50
CA GLY A 512 -29.38 2.97 -9.18
C GLY A 512 -29.25 1.48 -9.47
N GLY A 513 -29.78 0.64 -8.56
CA GLY A 513 -29.88 -0.81 -8.79
C GLY A 513 -29.46 -1.70 -7.61
N ARG A 514 -29.75 -1.30 -6.36
CA ARG A 514 -29.79 -2.26 -5.24
C ARG A 514 -31.20 -2.87 -5.17
N GLY A 515 -31.55 -3.63 -6.20
CA GLY A 515 -32.70 -4.54 -6.17
C GLY A 515 -32.24 -5.93 -5.76
N GLN A 516 -32.38 -6.25 -4.47
CA GLN A 516 -32.82 -7.56 -4.00
C GLN A 516 -32.10 -8.80 -4.59
N GLY A 517 -30.94 -9.14 -4.00
CA GLY A 517 -30.22 -10.38 -4.28
C GLY A 517 -29.14 -10.67 -3.26
N GLY A 518 -29.36 -10.30 -1.99
CA GLY A 518 -28.50 -10.70 -0.89
C GLY A 518 -28.78 -12.16 -0.55
N GLY A 519 -27.87 -13.08 -0.87
CA GLY A 519 -27.98 -14.44 -0.37
C GLY A 519 -27.23 -15.57 -1.08
N GLN A 520 -26.63 -15.37 -2.26
CA GLN A 520 -26.15 -16.53 -3.05
C GLN A 520 -24.73 -16.44 -3.65
N GLY A 521 -24.08 -15.26 -3.66
CA GLY A 521 -22.73 -15.11 -4.25
C GLY A 521 -21.55 -15.18 -3.26
N GLY A 522 -21.82 -15.29 -1.95
CA GLY A 522 -20.79 -15.10 -0.91
C GLY A 522 -20.00 -16.34 -0.52
N MET A 523 -20.46 -17.54 -0.90
CA MET A 523 -19.84 -18.80 -0.47
C MET A 523 -19.13 -19.53 -1.62
N GLN A 524 -19.71 -19.57 -2.82
CA GLN A 524 -19.06 -20.12 -4.03
C GLN A 524 -17.73 -19.40 -4.32
N GLY A 525 -17.71 -18.07 -4.24
CA GLY A 525 -16.50 -17.29 -4.50
C GLY A 525 -15.38 -17.45 -3.45
N ILE A 526 -15.69 -18.00 -2.27
CA ILE A 526 -14.69 -18.38 -1.25
C ILE A 526 -14.21 -19.81 -1.51
N LEU A 527 -15.14 -20.72 -1.84
CA LEU A 527 -14.87 -22.10 -2.28
C LEU A 527 -13.94 -22.18 -3.49
N ASP A 528 -14.12 -21.28 -4.47
CA ASP A 528 -13.32 -21.24 -5.71
C ASP A 528 -11.88 -20.73 -5.49
N ARG A 529 -11.58 -20.16 -4.31
CA ARG A 529 -10.25 -19.65 -3.95
C ARG A 529 -9.46 -20.61 -3.06
N LEU A 530 -10.09 -21.68 -2.57
CA LEU A 530 -9.43 -22.71 -1.78
C LEU A 530 -8.66 -23.67 -2.70
N PRO A 531 -7.45 -24.12 -2.33
CA PRO A 531 -6.78 -25.23 -3.02
C PRO A 531 -7.71 -26.44 -3.15
N GLU A 532 -7.67 -27.16 -4.28
CA GLU A 532 -8.63 -28.22 -4.60
C GLU A 532 -8.75 -29.29 -3.50
N GLU A 533 -7.65 -29.62 -2.83
CA GLU A 533 -7.64 -30.56 -1.71
C GLU A 533 -8.42 -30.05 -0.49
N GLN A 534 -8.32 -28.75 -0.17
CA GLN A 534 -9.06 -28.13 0.94
C GLN A 534 -10.53 -27.95 0.58
N ARG A 535 -10.83 -27.61 -0.67
CA ARG A 535 -12.20 -27.55 -1.19
C ARG A 535 -12.88 -28.91 -1.08
N LYS A 536 -12.21 -30.00 -1.45
CA LYS A 536 -12.76 -31.35 -1.33
C LYS A 536 -13.02 -31.74 0.13
N GLN A 537 -12.07 -31.47 1.03
CA GLN A 537 -12.25 -31.72 2.47
C GLN A 537 -13.37 -30.90 3.09
N PHE A 538 -13.59 -29.68 2.60
CA PHE A 538 -14.68 -28.81 3.02
C PHE A 538 -16.04 -29.33 2.51
N MET A 539 -16.15 -29.67 1.22
CA MET A 539 -17.39 -30.23 0.65
C MET A 539 -17.74 -31.58 1.30
N ASP A 540 -16.78 -32.49 1.48
CA ASP A 540 -17.02 -33.79 2.14
C ASP A 540 -17.57 -33.66 3.58
N ARG A 541 -17.36 -32.52 4.25
CA ARG A 541 -17.86 -32.24 5.60
C ARG A 541 -19.20 -31.50 5.64
N VAL A 542 -19.49 -30.68 4.63
CA VAL A 542 -20.56 -29.68 4.70
C VAL A 542 -21.69 -30.00 3.73
N ASP A 543 -21.36 -30.50 2.54
CA ASP A 543 -22.30 -30.99 1.54
C ASP A 543 -22.75 -32.42 1.92
N THR A 544 -23.69 -32.48 2.86
CA THR A 544 -24.21 -33.72 3.44
C THR A 544 -25.08 -34.47 2.43
N ASN A 545 -25.77 -33.74 1.56
CA ASN A 545 -26.62 -34.29 0.52
C ASN A 545 -25.83 -34.69 -0.76
N LYS A 546 -24.54 -34.31 -0.86
CA LYS A 546 -23.61 -34.60 -1.96
C LYS A 546 -24.04 -34.06 -3.31
N ASN A 547 -24.78 -32.95 -3.33
CA ASN A 547 -25.27 -32.36 -4.56
C ASN A 547 -24.28 -31.36 -5.19
N GLY A 548 -23.13 -31.11 -4.54
CA GLY A 548 -22.09 -30.21 -5.01
C GLY A 548 -22.37 -28.74 -4.72
N GLU A 549 -23.46 -28.43 -4.02
CA GLU A 549 -23.87 -27.10 -3.58
C GLU A 549 -24.10 -27.12 -2.06
N ILE A 550 -24.09 -25.94 -1.42
CA ILE A 550 -24.37 -25.82 0.00
C ILE A 550 -25.73 -25.14 0.14
N ASP A 551 -26.73 -25.92 0.55
CA ASP A 551 -28.08 -25.44 0.73
C ASP A 551 -28.28 -24.71 2.08
N GLU A 552 -29.50 -24.24 2.36
CA GLU A 552 -29.79 -23.50 3.59
C GLU A 552 -29.66 -24.34 4.86
N ASP A 553 -29.87 -25.66 4.78
CA ASP A 553 -29.78 -26.57 5.91
C ASP A 553 -28.31 -26.88 6.24
N GLU A 554 -27.45 -26.88 5.23
CA GLU A 554 -26.01 -27.13 5.32
C GLU A 554 -25.20 -25.88 5.74
N ARG A 555 -25.81 -24.68 5.73
CA ARG A 555 -25.17 -23.41 6.17
C ARG A 555 -24.71 -23.40 7.62
N ASN A 556 -25.30 -24.23 8.47
CA ASN A 556 -24.85 -24.37 9.86
C ASN A 556 -23.54 -25.16 9.95
N GLY A 557 -23.36 -26.20 9.11
CA GLY A 557 -22.11 -26.96 9.00
C GLY A 557 -20.94 -26.10 8.51
N VAL A 558 -21.19 -25.14 7.60
CA VAL A 558 -20.20 -24.14 7.17
C VAL A 558 -19.72 -23.29 8.35
N ARG A 559 -20.66 -22.82 9.19
CA ARG A 559 -20.35 -21.94 10.33
C ARG A 559 -19.55 -22.67 11.40
N GLU A 560 -19.83 -23.96 11.62
CA GLU A 560 -19.04 -24.79 12.52
C GLU A 560 -17.64 -25.08 11.97
N TYR A 561 -17.52 -25.46 10.68
CA TYR A 561 -16.24 -25.68 10.03
C TYR A 561 -15.32 -24.44 10.11
N MET A 562 -15.88 -23.26 9.81
CA MET A 562 -15.15 -21.99 9.93
C MET A 562 -14.73 -21.71 11.37
N ARG A 563 -15.62 -21.96 12.35
CA ARG A 563 -15.29 -21.76 13.77
C ARG A 563 -14.14 -22.67 14.22
N GLU A 564 -14.10 -23.92 13.78
CA GLU A 564 -13.00 -24.86 14.06
C GLU A 564 -11.67 -24.43 13.43
N GLN A 565 -11.69 -24.03 12.16
CA GLN A 565 -10.49 -23.55 11.45
C GLN A 565 -9.91 -22.28 12.08
N PHE A 566 -10.76 -21.31 12.42
CA PHE A 566 -10.30 -20.07 13.06
C PHE A 566 -9.90 -20.26 14.53
N SER A 567 -10.45 -21.25 15.24
CA SER A 567 -9.99 -21.61 16.58
C SER A 567 -8.62 -22.29 16.56
N ASN A 568 -8.29 -23.04 15.50
CA ASN A 568 -6.98 -23.70 15.34
C ASN A 568 -5.88 -22.77 14.81
N MET A 569 -6.20 -21.66 14.14
CA MET A 569 -5.20 -20.67 13.69
C MET A 569 -4.76 -19.68 14.79
N GLY A 570 -5.43 -19.65 15.93
CA GLY A 570 -5.11 -18.73 17.04
C GLY A 570 -4.10 -19.22 18.09
N GLY A 571 -3.45 -20.38 17.88
CA GLY A 571 -2.79 -21.12 18.97
C GLY A 571 -1.39 -21.67 18.69
N GLN A 572 -0.61 -21.11 17.76
CA GLN A 572 0.75 -21.62 17.47
C GLN A 572 1.79 -20.48 17.40
N GLY A 573 2.20 -20.05 18.58
CA GLY A 573 3.27 -19.06 18.77
C GLY A 573 3.66 -18.97 20.25
N GLY A 574 4.14 -20.07 20.82
CA GLY A 574 4.60 -20.10 22.21
C GLY A 574 4.64 -21.50 22.79
N GLN A 575 5.68 -22.27 22.45
CA GLN A 575 6.02 -23.50 23.17
C GLN A 575 7.44 -23.35 23.73
N GLY A 576 7.52 -23.30 25.05
CA GLY A 576 8.76 -23.31 25.81
C GLY A 576 8.47 -23.20 27.30
N GLY A 577 8.23 -24.33 27.98
CA GLY A 577 8.02 -24.35 29.43
C GLY A 577 7.28 -25.58 29.92
N GLN A 578 8.05 -26.64 30.17
CA GLN A 578 7.65 -28.00 30.50
C GLN A 578 7.32 -28.17 31.99
N GLY A 579 6.40 -29.10 32.30
CA GLY A 579 6.23 -29.72 33.62
C GLY A 579 4.88 -29.41 34.27
N GLY A 580 4.08 -30.34 34.75
CA GLY A 580 4.22 -31.78 34.95
C GLY A 580 2.93 -32.23 35.65
N GLN A 581 2.49 -33.46 35.34
CA GLN A 581 1.27 -34.10 35.81
C GLN A 581 1.13 -34.16 37.34
N GLY A 582 -0.11 -34.16 37.82
CA GLY A 582 -0.44 -34.69 39.15
C GLY A 582 -1.86 -34.35 39.60
N GLY A 583 -2.83 -35.20 39.28
CA GLY A 583 -4.21 -35.05 39.72
C GLY A 583 -4.45 -35.47 41.17
N GLY A 584 -5.65 -35.17 41.67
CA GLY A 584 -6.26 -35.95 42.75
C GLY A 584 -6.86 -35.16 43.92
N ARG A 585 -8.20 -35.16 43.96
CA ARG A 585 -9.09 -35.29 45.14
C ARG A 585 -8.74 -34.55 46.45
N GLY A 586 -9.63 -33.61 46.80
CA GLY A 586 -10.55 -33.71 47.95
C GLY A 586 -9.98 -33.70 49.37
N GLY A 587 -10.48 -32.79 50.21
CA GLY A 587 -10.32 -32.92 51.66
C GLY A 587 -10.63 -31.66 52.45
N GLN A 588 -11.66 -31.74 53.29
CA GLN A 588 -12.03 -30.78 54.33
C GLN A 588 -10.90 -30.48 55.33
N GLY A 589 -10.95 -29.28 55.92
CA GLY A 589 -10.79 -29.10 57.36
C GLY A 589 -9.68 -28.16 57.83
N GLY A 590 -10.06 -27.21 58.70
CA GLY A 590 -9.28 -26.95 59.92
C GLY A 590 -8.42 -25.68 60.01
N ARG A 591 -9.05 -24.58 60.44
CA ARG A 591 -8.79 -23.85 61.71
C ARG A 591 -7.35 -23.44 62.13
N GLY A 592 -7.18 -22.12 62.34
CA GLY A 592 -6.27 -21.48 63.32
C GLY A 592 -4.89 -21.12 62.78
N GLY A 593 -4.25 -19.98 63.06
CA GLY A 593 -4.51 -18.86 63.97
C GLY A 593 -3.18 -18.11 64.21
N GLN A 594 -3.26 -16.82 64.56
CA GLN A 594 -2.19 -15.93 65.08
C GLN A 594 -1.04 -15.60 64.11
N GLY A 595 -0.79 -14.33 63.74
CA GLY A 595 -0.39 -13.21 64.60
C GLY A 595 1.10 -12.94 64.29
N GLY A 596 1.68 -11.76 64.16
CA GLY A 596 1.33 -10.36 64.32
C GLY A 596 2.64 -9.56 64.08
N GLN A 597 2.59 -8.24 64.22
CA GLN A 597 3.69 -7.26 64.11
C GLN A 597 4.08 -6.92 62.65
N GLY A 598 3.86 -5.72 62.11
CA GLY A 598 3.64 -4.41 62.73
C GLY A 598 4.96 -3.69 62.94
N ASN A 599 5.32 -2.78 62.02
CA ASN A 599 5.81 -1.47 62.41
C ASN A 599 5.64 -0.45 61.26
N PRO A 600 5.05 0.73 61.53
CA PRO A 600 4.92 1.84 60.59
C PRO A 600 6.02 2.89 60.82
N ASN A 601 6.32 3.68 59.80
CA ASN A 601 6.73 5.08 59.92
C ASN A 601 6.76 5.71 58.52
N GLU A 602 5.79 6.57 58.24
CA GLU A 602 6.02 7.92 57.73
C GLU A 602 4.73 8.74 57.88
N VAL A 603 4.94 10.05 58.02
CA VAL A 603 4.09 11.14 58.55
C VAL A 603 2.65 11.17 58.04
#